data_AF-A0A7Z3BK76-F1
#
_entry.id   AF-A0A7Z3BK76-F1
#
_cell.length_a   1.000
_cell.length_b   1.000
_cell.length_c   1.000
_cell.angle_alpha   90.00
_cell.angle_beta   90.00
_cell.angle_gamma   90.00
#
_symmetry.space_group_name_H-M   'P 1'
#
loop_
_entity.id
_entity.type
_entity.pdbx_description
1 polymer ?
#
loop_
_entity_poly.entity_id
_entity_poly.type
_entity_poly.pdbx_seq_one_letter_code
_entity_poly.pdbx_strand_id
1 'polypeptide(L)'
;MRKEDFYTKPNADKGVKMQLMLADGRQSEHWLMVRGTDSDAFRKVKFEGARTMRDLPTSASDWDRAVARDEVVMNSLVSLVADWSFEEPCTTESVQEFLANAPHIAEAVDRAAADRSRFFEIASGPSSDTPKQS
;
A
#
# COMPACT_ATOMS: atom_id res chain seq x y z
N MET A 1 -22.33 -2.79 -19.51
CA MET A 1 -21.74 -2.55 -18.18
C MET A 1 -22.70 -3.05 -17.13
N ARG A 2 -22.18 -3.67 -16.07
CA ARG A 2 -22.92 -4.15 -14.90
C ARG A 2 -22.39 -3.44 -13.65
N LYS A 3 -23.13 -3.47 -12.54
CA LYS A 3 -22.71 -2.80 -11.28
C LYS A 3 -21.37 -3.34 -10.76
N GLU A 4 -21.07 -4.60 -11.05
CA GLU A 4 -19.83 -5.28 -10.69
C GLU A 4 -18.60 -4.65 -11.37
N ASP A 5 -18.77 -3.98 -12.52
CA ASP A 5 -17.67 -3.31 -13.23
C ASP A 5 -17.10 -2.12 -12.42
N PHE A 6 -17.82 -1.66 -11.38
CA PHE A 6 -17.41 -0.59 -10.47
C PHE A 6 -16.83 -1.11 -9.15
N TYR A 7 -16.80 -2.43 -8.92
CA TYR A 7 -16.34 -2.99 -7.66
C TYR A 7 -14.82 -2.92 -7.55
N THR A 8 -14.32 -2.10 -6.64
CA THR A 8 -12.86 -1.96 -6.44
C THR A 8 -12.32 -2.76 -5.27
N LYS A 9 -13.16 -2.96 -4.25
CA LYS A 9 -12.78 -3.54 -2.96
C LYS A 9 -12.08 -4.91 -3.05
N PRO A 10 -12.59 -5.92 -3.79
CA PRO A 10 -11.94 -7.25 -3.81
C PRO A 10 -10.49 -7.22 -4.29
N ASN A 11 -10.19 -6.43 -5.32
CA ASN A 11 -8.83 -6.31 -5.84
C ASN A 11 -7.95 -5.45 -4.92
N ALA A 12 -8.51 -4.38 -4.35
CA ALA A 12 -7.80 -3.56 -3.37
C ALA A 12 -7.40 -4.38 -2.13
N ASP A 13 -8.27 -5.25 -1.63
CA ASP A 13 -7.99 -6.13 -0.49
C ASP A 13 -6.92 -7.20 -0.82
N LYS A 14 -6.98 -7.78 -2.03
CA LYS A 14 -6.00 -8.77 -2.50
C LYS A 14 -4.59 -8.17 -2.61
N GLY A 15 -4.50 -6.93 -3.05
CA GLY A 15 -3.23 -6.24 -3.26
C GLY A 15 -2.52 -6.62 -4.57
N VAL A 16 -1.42 -5.90 -4.83
CA VAL A 16 -0.54 -6.08 -5.99
C VAL A 16 0.91 -6.22 -5.54
N LYS A 17 1.68 -7.04 -6.25
CA LYS A 17 3.12 -7.17 -5.97
C LYS A 17 3.87 -5.93 -6.45
N MET A 18 4.54 -5.26 -5.53
CA MET A 18 5.46 -4.17 -5.80
C MET A 18 6.88 -4.67 -5.57
N GLN A 19 7.70 -4.68 -6.63
CA GLN A 19 9.11 -5.01 -6.52
C GLN A 19 9.86 -3.91 -5.77
N LEU A 20 10.75 -4.31 -4.86
CA LEU A 20 11.58 -3.40 -4.09
C LEU A 20 12.85 -3.05 -4.88
N MET A 21 13.18 -1.77 -4.83
CA MET A 21 14.44 -1.23 -5.33
C MET A 21 15.35 -0.98 -4.13
N LEU A 22 16.63 -1.32 -4.27
CA LEU A 22 17.64 -0.95 -3.29
C LEU A 22 17.82 0.58 -3.28
N ALA A 23 18.40 1.10 -2.20
CA ALA A 23 18.67 2.53 -2.05
C ALA A 23 19.58 3.11 -3.15
N ASP A 24 20.39 2.26 -3.80
CA ASP A 24 21.24 2.61 -4.94
C ASP A 24 20.51 2.55 -6.31
N GLY A 25 19.22 2.24 -6.31
CA GLY A 25 18.38 2.16 -7.50
C GLY A 25 18.48 0.84 -8.27
N ARG A 26 19.18 -0.18 -7.77
CA ARG A 26 19.15 -1.53 -8.37
C ARG A 26 17.87 -2.27 -8.01
N GLN A 27 17.41 -3.13 -8.91
CA GLN A 27 16.33 -4.07 -8.62
C GLN A 27 16.78 -5.09 -7.59
N SER A 28 15.92 -5.37 -6.62
CA SER A 28 16.08 -6.50 -5.71
C SER A 28 15.15 -7.65 -6.10
N GLU A 29 15.39 -8.84 -5.55
CA GLU A 29 14.48 -9.98 -5.67
C GLU A 29 13.27 -9.89 -4.72
N HIS A 30 13.29 -8.88 -3.82
CA HIS A 30 12.29 -8.71 -2.79
C HIS A 30 11.09 -7.90 -3.26
N TRP A 31 9.93 -8.19 -2.70
CA TRP A 31 8.66 -7.54 -3.03
C TRP A 31 7.80 -7.31 -1.78
N LEU A 32 6.89 -6.33 -1.89
CA LEU A 32 5.78 -6.13 -0.96
C LEU A 32 4.46 -6.42 -1.68
N MET A 33 3.53 -7.09 -1.03
CA MET A 33 2.13 -7.13 -1.46
C MET A 33 1.43 -5.88 -0.95
N VAL A 34 1.13 -4.95 -1.84
CA VAL A 34 0.54 -3.64 -1.48
C VAL A 34 -0.95 -3.64 -1.77
N ARG A 35 -1.77 -3.41 -0.75
CA ARG A 35 -3.22 -3.21 -0.84
C ARG A 35 -3.56 -1.87 -1.49
N GLY A 36 -4.77 -1.78 -2.03
CA GLY A 36 -5.29 -0.53 -2.58
C GLY A 36 -5.92 0.35 -1.49
N THR A 37 -6.08 1.63 -1.80
CA THR A 37 -6.76 2.61 -0.91
C THR A 37 -8.24 2.31 -0.66
N ASP A 38 -8.87 1.44 -1.47
CA ASP A 38 -10.24 0.98 -1.27
C ASP A 38 -10.34 -0.28 -0.38
N SER A 39 -9.21 -0.82 0.10
CA SER A 39 -9.17 -2.01 0.97
C SER A 39 -9.78 -1.75 2.35
N ASP A 40 -10.34 -2.79 2.95
CA ASP A 40 -10.92 -2.69 4.30
C ASP A 40 -9.86 -2.36 5.35
N ALA A 41 -8.67 -2.94 5.23
CA ALA A 41 -7.56 -2.71 6.15
C ALA A 41 -7.18 -1.21 6.19
N PHE A 42 -6.97 -0.62 5.01
CA PHE A 42 -6.62 0.80 4.91
C PHE A 42 -7.76 1.71 5.35
N ARG A 43 -9.00 1.41 4.91
CA ARG A 43 -10.16 2.23 5.24
C ARG A 43 -10.45 2.26 6.74
N LYS A 44 -10.26 1.12 7.42
CA LYS A 44 -10.39 1.02 8.88
C LYS A 44 -9.38 1.95 9.57
N VAL A 45 -8.09 1.82 9.25
CA VAL A 45 -7.04 2.63 9.88
C VAL A 45 -7.20 4.11 9.53
N LYS A 46 -7.60 4.45 8.30
CA LYS A 46 -7.89 5.84 7.93
C LYS A 46 -9.03 6.44 8.75
N PHE A 47 -10.08 5.66 9.01
CA PHE A 47 -11.19 6.11 9.86
C PHE A 47 -10.76 6.29 11.31
N GLU A 48 -10.00 5.34 11.85
CA GLU A 48 -9.44 5.40 13.20
C GLU A 48 -8.50 6.61 13.36
N GLY A 49 -7.61 6.85 12.39
CA GLY A 49 -6.72 8.01 12.39
C GLY A 49 -7.47 9.34 12.30
N ALA A 50 -8.52 9.42 11.47
CA ALA A 50 -9.37 10.61 11.42
C ALA A 50 -10.10 10.86 12.75
N ARG A 51 -10.43 9.80 13.50
CA ARG A 51 -10.96 9.92 14.86
C ARG A 51 -9.88 10.40 15.83
N THR A 52 -8.69 9.81 15.83
CA THR A 52 -7.56 10.25 16.66
C THR A 52 -7.29 11.73 16.51
N MET A 53 -7.21 12.23 15.27
CA MET A 53 -6.96 13.66 15.01
C MET A 53 -8.09 14.59 15.49
N ARG A 54 -9.34 14.11 15.46
CA ARG A 54 -10.52 14.87 15.91
C ARG A 54 -10.60 14.93 17.44
N ASP A 55 -10.22 13.83 18.09
CA ASP A 55 -10.32 13.66 19.54
C ASP A 55 -9.13 14.31 20.27
N LEU A 56 -8.13 14.85 19.53
CA LEU A 56 -7.05 15.64 20.11
C LEU A 56 -7.58 16.87 20.85
N PRO A 57 -7.12 17.12 22.10
CA PRO A 57 -7.53 18.30 22.85
C PRO A 57 -7.26 19.60 22.07
N THR A 58 -8.14 20.60 22.22
CA THR A 58 -7.91 21.93 21.63
C THR A 58 -6.65 22.58 22.19
N SER A 59 -6.28 22.24 23.42
CA SER A 59 -5.05 22.69 24.10
C SER A 59 -3.78 21.93 23.69
N ALA A 60 -3.87 20.90 22.85
CA ALA A 60 -2.70 20.16 22.38
C ALA A 60 -1.76 21.10 21.62
N SER A 61 -0.46 20.99 21.92
CA SER A 61 0.55 21.80 21.26
C SER A 61 0.69 21.42 19.78
N ASP A 62 1.27 22.32 18.98
CA ASP A 62 1.55 22.02 17.57
C ASP A 62 2.47 20.80 17.42
N TRP A 63 3.38 20.58 18.37
CA TRP A 63 4.24 19.41 18.42
C TRP A 63 3.45 18.13 18.65
N ASP A 64 2.57 18.10 19.65
CA ASP A 64 1.73 16.92 19.93
C ASP A 64 0.83 16.57 18.73
N ARG A 65 0.32 17.60 18.04
CA ARG A 65 -0.48 17.44 16.82
C ARG A 65 0.34 16.85 15.68
N ALA A 66 1.60 17.26 15.52
CA ALA A 66 2.50 16.72 14.51
C ALA A 66 2.83 15.25 14.79
N VAL A 67 3.18 14.90 16.03
CA VAL A 67 3.45 13.51 16.43
C VAL A 67 2.24 12.60 16.17
N ALA A 68 1.05 13.03 16.59
CA ALA A 68 -0.17 12.26 16.35
C ALA A 68 -0.48 12.11 14.84
N ARG A 69 -0.18 13.14 14.04
CA ARG A 69 -0.35 13.07 12.59
C ARG A 69 0.62 12.06 11.96
N ASP A 70 1.87 12.08 12.36
CA ASP A 70 2.90 11.18 11.83
C ASP A 70 2.58 9.72 12.18
N GLU A 71 2.09 9.46 13.40
CA GLU A 71 1.62 8.14 13.81
C GLU A 71 0.44 7.67 12.95
N VAL A 72 -0.55 8.54 12.71
CA VAL A 72 -1.71 8.22 11.84
C VAL A 72 -1.27 7.91 10.41
N VAL A 73 -0.30 8.66 9.88
CA VAL A 73 0.25 8.42 8.54
C VAL A 73 0.98 7.08 8.50
N MET A 74 1.85 6.80 9.47
CA MET A 74 2.59 5.54 9.52
C MET A 74 1.66 4.34 9.63
N ASN A 75 0.66 4.40 10.52
CA ASN A 75 -0.34 3.33 10.66
C ASN A 75 -1.09 3.09 9.35
N SER A 76 -1.41 4.16 8.62
CA SER A 76 -2.06 4.07 7.30
C SER A 76 -1.15 3.35 6.29
N LEU A 77 0.14 3.68 6.26
CA LEU A 77 1.12 3.03 5.36
C LEU A 77 1.34 1.56 5.70
N VAL A 78 1.46 1.24 6.98
CA VAL A 78 1.60 -0.16 7.45
C VAL A 78 0.40 -0.99 7.04
N SER A 79 -0.82 -0.44 7.15
CA SER A 79 -2.05 -1.15 6.76
C SER A 79 -2.12 -1.48 5.26
N LEU A 80 -1.36 -0.77 4.43
CA LEU A 80 -1.27 -1.04 2.99
C LEU A 80 -0.39 -2.26 2.68
N VAL A 81 0.47 -2.72 3.58
CA VAL A 81 1.30 -3.91 3.34
C VAL A 81 0.54 -5.15 3.81
N ALA A 82 0.27 -6.07 2.87
CA ALA A 82 -0.44 -7.31 3.14
C ALA A 82 0.47 -8.49 3.41
N ASP A 83 1.64 -8.49 2.79
CA ASP A 83 2.63 -9.56 2.83
C ASP A 83 3.95 -9.05 2.23
N TRP A 84 5.02 -9.81 2.38
CA TRP A 84 6.31 -9.51 1.78
C TRP A 84 7.14 -10.77 1.51
N SER A 85 8.24 -10.59 0.79
CA SER A 85 9.15 -11.68 0.41
C SER A 85 10.29 -11.96 1.39
N PHE A 86 10.40 -11.20 2.48
CA PHE A 86 11.47 -11.38 3.45
C PHE A 86 11.27 -12.68 4.24
N GLU A 87 12.34 -13.25 4.77
CA GLU A 87 12.27 -14.50 5.54
C GLU A 87 11.52 -14.32 6.87
N GLU A 88 11.58 -13.12 7.43
CA GLU A 88 10.88 -12.78 8.67
C GLU A 88 9.36 -12.61 8.45
N PRO A 89 8.53 -12.86 9.49
CA PRO A 89 7.09 -12.70 9.37
C PRO A 89 6.67 -11.26 9.05
N CYS A 90 5.69 -11.10 8.15
CA CYS A 90 5.09 -9.80 7.83
C CYS A 90 4.12 -9.33 8.93
N THR A 91 4.64 -8.87 10.07
CA THR A 91 3.83 -8.30 11.15
C THR A 91 3.73 -6.78 11.04
N THR A 92 2.78 -6.18 11.76
CA THR A 92 2.63 -4.72 11.84
C THR A 92 3.92 -4.06 12.32
N GLU A 93 4.56 -4.64 13.34
CA GLU A 93 5.79 -4.10 13.95
C GLU A 93 6.96 -4.15 12.97
N SER A 94 7.18 -5.30 12.31
CA SER A 94 8.27 -5.45 11.35
C SER A 94 8.07 -4.54 10.13
N VAL A 95 6.84 -4.39 9.64
CA VAL A 95 6.54 -3.46 8.54
C VAL A 95 6.75 -2.00 8.97
N GLN A 96 6.31 -1.63 10.17
CA GLN A 96 6.50 -0.28 10.69
C GLN A 96 7.99 0.06 10.83
N GLU A 97 8.77 -0.86 11.41
CA GLU A 97 10.23 -0.70 11.52
C GLU A 97 10.86 -0.54 10.14
N PHE A 98 10.50 -1.40 9.18
CA PHE A 98 11.03 -1.34 7.83
C PHE A 98 10.71 0.00 7.14
N LEU A 99 9.46 0.44 7.15
CA LEU A 99 9.04 1.68 6.50
C LEU A 99 9.61 2.94 7.18
N ALA A 100 9.80 2.91 8.51
CA ALA A 100 10.45 3.99 9.25
C ALA A 100 11.94 4.13 8.88
N ASN A 101 12.63 3.00 8.66
CA ASN A 101 14.03 3.00 8.24
C ASN A 101 14.22 3.16 6.71
N ALA A 102 13.18 2.93 5.91
CA ALA A 102 13.20 3.03 4.45
C ALA A 102 12.11 3.99 3.92
N PRO A 103 12.21 5.31 4.18
CA PRO A 103 11.18 6.28 3.81
C PRO A 103 10.89 6.34 2.29
N HIS A 104 11.87 6.06 1.45
CA HIS A 104 11.69 5.95 0.00
C HIS A 104 10.78 4.77 -0.40
N ILE A 105 10.78 3.69 0.37
CA ILE A 105 9.87 2.56 0.18
C ILE A 105 8.48 2.92 0.71
N ALA A 106 8.39 3.64 1.83
CA ALA A 106 7.12 4.15 2.34
C ALA A 106 6.39 5.03 1.29
N GLU A 107 7.11 5.93 0.63
CA GLU A 107 6.57 6.72 -0.48
C GLU A 107 6.15 5.85 -1.68
N ALA A 108 6.95 4.82 -2.00
CA ALA A 108 6.62 3.89 -3.08
C ALA A 108 5.34 3.08 -2.78
N VAL A 109 5.14 2.65 -1.53
CA VAL A 109 3.92 1.97 -1.07
C VAL A 109 2.70 2.88 -1.23
N ASP A 110 2.77 4.12 -0.77
CA ASP A 110 1.67 5.08 -0.89
C ASP A 110 1.28 5.31 -2.36
N ARG A 111 2.28 5.53 -3.21
CA ARG A 111 2.08 5.72 -4.66
C ARG A 111 1.48 4.49 -5.31
N ALA A 112 1.97 3.29 -4.97
CA ALA A 112 1.46 2.04 -5.51
C ALA A 112 0.00 1.79 -5.09
N ALA A 113 -0.36 2.12 -3.85
CA ALA A 113 -1.73 1.99 -3.34
C ALA A 113 -2.71 2.99 -3.97
N ALA A 114 -2.24 4.19 -4.30
CA ALA A 114 -3.03 5.24 -4.94
C ALA A 114 -3.25 4.99 -6.45
N ASP A 115 -2.34 4.29 -7.11
CA ASP A 115 -2.47 3.93 -8.53
C ASP A 115 -3.50 2.80 -8.72
N ARG A 116 -4.77 3.20 -8.79
CA ARG A 116 -5.91 2.28 -8.96
C ARG A 116 -5.74 1.36 -10.17
N SER A 117 -5.08 1.81 -11.24
CA SER A 117 -4.91 1.01 -12.46
C SER A 117 -4.14 -0.29 -12.22
N ARG A 118 -3.23 -0.33 -11.24
CA ARG A 118 -2.47 -1.55 -10.90
C ARG A 118 -3.34 -2.70 -10.39
N PHE A 119 -4.48 -2.37 -9.77
CA PHE A 119 -5.36 -3.34 -9.13
C PHE A 119 -6.40 -3.93 -10.10
N PHE A 120 -6.53 -3.36 -11.29
CA PHE A 120 -7.41 -3.87 -12.33
C PHE A 120 -6.51 -4.16 -13.50
N GLU A 121 -6.15 -5.44 -13.68
CA GLU A 121 -5.46 -5.88 -14.90
C GLU A 121 -6.15 -5.21 -16.08
N ILE A 122 -5.44 -4.29 -16.77
CA ILE A 122 -5.83 -3.94 -18.12
C ILE A 122 -5.68 -5.26 -18.84
N ALA A 123 -6.81 -5.91 -19.13
CA ALA A 123 -6.87 -7.13 -19.91
C ALA A 123 -6.24 -6.84 -21.29
N SER A 124 -4.92 -6.87 -21.35
CA SER A 124 -4.18 -7.08 -22.58
C SER A 124 -4.45 -8.55 -22.86
N GLY A 125 -5.41 -8.80 -23.75
CA GLY A 125 -5.83 -10.15 -24.09
C GLY A 125 -4.65 -11.05 -24.43
N PRO A 126 -4.83 -12.39 -24.36
CA PRO A 126 -3.80 -13.30 -24.83
C PRO A 126 -3.46 -12.93 -26.27
N SER A 127 -2.23 -12.51 -26.51
CA SER A 127 -1.70 -12.31 -27.86
C SER A 127 -1.64 -13.70 -28.51
N SER A 128 -2.72 -14.08 -29.17
CA SER A 128 -2.80 -15.31 -29.96
C SER A 128 -2.07 -15.10 -31.29
N ASP A 129 -0.95 -15.81 -31.43
CA ASP A 129 -0.30 -16.35 -32.63
C ASP A 129 0.01 -15.47 -33.84
N THR A 130 1.27 -15.53 -34.26
CA THR A 130 1.59 -15.80 -35.67
C THR A 130 2.66 -16.92 -35.75
N PRO A 131 2.43 -18.01 -36.49
CA PRO A 131 3.35 -19.15 -36.56
C PRO A 131 4.61 -18.85 -37.38
N LYS A 132 5.68 -19.59 -37.07
CA LYS A 132 6.93 -19.69 -37.85
C LYS A 132 6.62 -19.96 -39.33
N GLN A 133 7.15 -19.12 -40.23
CA GLN A 133 7.34 -19.52 -41.62
C GLN A 133 8.72 -20.14 -41.82
N SER A 134 8.71 -21.18 -42.65
CA SER A 134 9.73 -22.17 -42.97
C SER A 134 10.99 -21.63 -43.61
#